data_AF-A0A813NVD6-F1
#
_entry.id   AF-A0A813NVD6-F1
#
_cell.length_a   1.000
_cell.length_b   1.000
_cell.length_c   1.000
_cell.angle_alpha   90.00
_cell.angle_beta   90.00
_cell.angle_gamma   90.00
#
_symmetry.space_group_name_H-M   'P 1'
#
loop_
_entity.id
_entity.type
_entity.pdbx_description
1 polymer ?
#
loop_
_entity_poly.entity_id
_entity_poly.type
_entity_poly.pdbx_seq_one_letter_code
_entity_poly.pdbx_strand_id
1 'polypeptide(L)'
;MDLQENITSPSIVPKVERYFKFYFLLILHIPSLVFTFLILFNFKWKRLVTQIFGILLIVNALLILAELPFTLQFLYKGYLLNAHLCPVWVLINYSLFILSMILITWTSIERYLFIYHELFIKHHSILFHYLPVVLFSLYTPIFYISLVIFYPCEQAYTVYSYICNGPCYLFNSVPCLIDWGINVVLVLGITCFVNIVIIIRNIIQRGRMKRLIITAGNRQQWHRTLRLSFQLFSISSLCIIGWIPYGIVSSMQIFNNTPTLAYLLSTFFIYFPYIQTLLLPYVCIFFMPEIKQKLGLKWKNLYLFKKVYPHNRVHIAQTDQNYTLQDLTHYF
;
A
#
# COMPACT_ATOMS: atom_id res chain seq x y z
N MET A 1 -25.10 21.72 38.35
CA MET A 1 -24.23 20.79 39.10
C MET A 1 -23.41 20.00 38.07
N ASP A 2 -22.68 20.64 37.15
CA ASP A 2 -21.54 21.57 37.29
C ASP A 2 -20.39 21.01 38.12
N LEU A 3 -19.92 19.82 37.71
CA LEU A 3 -18.50 19.49 37.87
C LEU A 3 -17.76 20.01 36.63
N GLN A 4 -17.18 21.18 36.81
CA GLN A 4 -16.19 21.74 35.91
C GLN A 4 -14.94 20.85 36.02
N GLU A 5 -14.91 19.79 35.21
CA GLU A 5 -13.76 18.92 35.05
C GLU A 5 -12.56 19.75 34.62
N ASN A 6 -11.72 20.05 35.61
CA ASN A 6 -10.37 20.59 35.45
C ASN A 6 -9.44 19.47 34.93
N ILE A 7 -9.90 18.71 33.92
CA ILE A 7 -9.13 17.66 33.26
C ILE A 7 -8.50 18.30 32.02
N THR A 8 -7.48 19.12 32.26
CA THR A 8 -6.36 19.17 31.34
C THR A 8 -5.70 17.79 31.40
N SER A 9 -6.30 16.74 30.81
CA SER A 9 -5.58 15.49 30.56
C SER A 9 -4.58 15.83 29.46
N PRO A 10 -3.30 16.07 29.80
CA PRO A 10 -2.31 16.36 28.78
C PRO A 10 -2.28 15.12 27.89
N SER A 11 -2.32 15.30 26.58
CA SER A 11 -2.04 14.20 25.65
C SER A 11 -0.77 13.48 26.14
N ILE A 12 -0.88 12.19 26.48
CA ILE A 12 0.16 11.42 27.18
C ILE A 12 1.51 11.46 26.42
N VAL A 13 1.47 11.71 25.11
CA VAL A 13 2.65 11.80 24.24
C VAL A 13 3.29 13.19 24.30
N PRO A 14 4.61 13.29 24.59
CA PRO A 14 5.35 14.55 24.57
C PRO A 14 5.24 15.29 23.22
N LYS A 15 5.12 16.61 23.25
CA LYS A 15 4.97 17.45 22.03
C LYS A 15 6.09 17.21 21.01
N VAL A 16 7.33 17.09 21.47
CA VAL A 16 8.52 16.88 20.62
C VAL A 16 8.39 15.61 19.79
N GLU A 17 7.91 14.54 20.41
CA GLU A 17 7.78 13.24 19.78
C GLU A 17 6.70 13.24 18.67
N ARG A 18 5.58 13.94 18.91
CA ARG A 18 4.53 14.09 17.89
C ARG A 18 5.04 14.86 16.67
N TYR A 19 5.82 15.92 16.86
CA TYR A 19 6.40 16.67 15.74
C TYR A 19 7.39 15.85 14.94
N PHE A 20 8.23 15.04 15.61
CA PHE A 20 9.13 14.13 14.91
C PHE A 20 8.37 13.18 13.98
N LYS A 21 7.31 12.53 14.51
CA LYS A 21 6.44 11.63 13.72
C LYS A 21 5.74 12.36 12.58
N PHE A 22 5.26 13.57 12.84
CA PHE A 22 4.61 14.42 11.84
C PHE A 22 5.54 14.68 10.65
N TYR A 23 6.74 15.20 10.90
CA TYR A 23 7.68 15.51 9.81
C TYR A 23 8.17 14.25 9.11
N PHE A 24 8.42 13.16 9.84
CA PHE A 24 8.82 11.88 9.25
C PHE A 24 7.76 11.35 8.28
N LEU A 25 6.49 11.29 8.71
CA LEU A 25 5.39 10.84 7.86
C LEU A 25 5.14 11.81 6.70
N LEU A 26 5.22 13.12 6.91
CA LEU A 26 5.01 14.13 5.87
C LEU A 26 6.07 14.04 4.76
N ILE A 27 7.34 13.89 5.11
CA ILE A 27 8.45 13.76 4.14
C ILE A 27 8.29 12.50 3.29
N LEU A 28 7.78 11.40 3.87
CA LEU A 28 7.50 10.17 3.13
C LEU A 28 6.18 10.23 2.35
N HIS A 29 5.19 10.98 2.84
CA HIS A 29 3.86 11.12 2.23
C HIS A 29 3.91 11.74 0.85
N ILE A 30 4.57 12.90 0.72
CA ILE A 30 4.56 13.68 -0.53
C ILE A 30 5.14 12.87 -1.69
N PRO A 31 6.34 12.27 -1.61
CA PRO A 31 6.89 11.51 -2.73
C PRO A 31 6.17 10.17 -2.93
N SER A 32 5.67 9.54 -1.87
CA SER A 32 4.85 8.32 -1.97
C SER A 32 3.59 8.56 -2.80
N LEU A 33 2.91 9.69 -2.58
CA LEU A 33 1.71 10.06 -3.32
C LEU A 33 2.04 10.35 -4.79
N VAL A 34 3.09 11.13 -5.06
CA VAL A 34 3.56 11.42 -6.43
C VAL A 34 3.90 10.13 -7.17
N PHE A 35 4.63 9.21 -6.55
CA PHE A 35 4.98 7.92 -7.14
C PHE A 35 3.76 7.04 -7.39
N THR A 36 2.80 7.01 -6.46
CA THR A 36 1.56 6.26 -6.64
C THR A 36 0.79 6.74 -7.86
N PHE A 37 0.60 8.06 -8.01
CA PHE A 37 -0.06 8.63 -9.20
C PHE A 37 0.72 8.40 -10.49
N LEU A 38 2.05 8.56 -10.47
CA LEU A 38 2.89 8.28 -11.64
C LEU A 38 2.77 6.83 -12.10
N ILE A 39 2.73 5.87 -11.15
CA ILE A 39 2.55 4.45 -11.48
C ILE A 39 1.16 4.24 -12.08
N LEU A 40 0.10 4.68 -11.39
CA LEU A 40 -1.29 4.51 -11.84
C LEU A 40 -1.54 5.09 -13.23
N PHE A 41 -1.02 6.29 -13.51
CA PHE A 41 -1.18 6.94 -14.82
C PHE A 41 -0.45 6.20 -15.96
N ASN A 42 0.72 5.61 -15.68
CA ASN A 42 1.49 4.89 -16.69
C ASN A 42 1.12 3.39 -16.78
N PHE A 43 0.17 2.95 -15.95
CA PHE A 43 -0.19 1.55 -15.78
C PHE A 43 -0.96 1.00 -16.97
N LYS A 44 -0.58 -0.20 -17.45
CA LYS A 44 -1.30 -0.89 -18.53
C LYS A 44 -2.30 -1.88 -17.93
N TRP A 45 -3.58 -1.51 -17.95
CA TRP A 45 -4.69 -2.31 -17.40
C TRP A 45 -5.04 -3.59 -18.21
N LYS A 46 -4.40 -3.81 -19.36
CA LYS A 46 -4.74 -4.93 -20.27
C LYS A 46 -4.24 -6.31 -19.82
N ARG A 47 -3.29 -6.43 -18.88
CA ARG A 47 -2.75 -7.74 -18.45
C ARG A 47 -3.38 -8.13 -17.10
N LEU A 48 -3.89 -9.35 -16.98
CA LEU A 48 -4.48 -9.88 -15.74
C LEU A 48 -3.59 -9.64 -14.52
N VAL A 49 -2.35 -10.12 -14.60
CA VAL A 49 -1.34 -9.95 -13.55
C VAL A 49 -1.11 -8.50 -13.15
N THR A 50 -1.26 -7.54 -14.05
CA THR A 50 -1.10 -6.12 -13.69
C THR A 50 -2.34 -5.60 -12.97
N GLN A 51 -3.55 -6.07 -13.28
CA GLN A 51 -4.80 -5.57 -12.70
C GLN A 51 -4.83 -5.66 -11.17
N ILE A 52 -4.43 -6.77 -10.56
CA ILE A 52 -4.41 -6.89 -9.09
C ILE A 52 -3.42 -5.93 -8.44
N PHE A 53 -2.24 -5.73 -9.02
CA PHE A 53 -1.32 -4.69 -8.53
C PHE A 53 -1.91 -3.28 -8.71
N GLY A 54 -2.66 -3.05 -9.78
CA GLY A 54 -3.39 -1.81 -9.98
C GLY A 54 -4.41 -1.57 -8.87
N ILE A 55 -5.20 -2.59 -8.52
CA ILE A 55 -6.18 -2.51 -7.42
C ILE A 55 -5.47 -2.28 -6.08
N LEU A 56 -4.39 -3.02 -5.79
CA LEU A 56 -3.57 -2.82 -4.59
C LEU A 56 -3.04 -1.37 -4.51
N LEU A 57 -2.56 -0.82 -5.63
CA LEU A 57 -2.10 0.57 -5.69
C LEU A 57 -3.21 1.60 -5.53
N ILE A 58 -4.43 1.31 -6.01
CA ILE A 58 -5.60 2.15 -5.78
C ILE A 58 -5.96 2.15 -4.29
N VAL A 59 -6.03 0.97 -3.65
CA VAL A 59 -6.30 0.86 -2.20
C VAL A 59 -5.21 1.59 -1.41
N ASN A 60 -3.94 1.46 -1.82
CA ASN A 60 -2.84 2.20 -1.20
C ASN A 60 -2.96 3.72 -1.40
N ALA A 61 -3.39 4.17 -2.59
CA ALA A 61 -3.66 5.58 -2.85
C ALA A 61 -4.78 6.11 -1.95
N LEU A 62 -5.86 5.32 -1.77
CA LEU A 62 -6.96 5.65 -0.87
C LEU A 62 -6.48 5.73 0.59
N LEU A 63 -5.61 4.82 1.05
CA LEU A 63 -4.99 4.93 2.37
C LEU A 63 -4.21 6.24 2.52
N ILE A 64 -3.34 6.56 1.56
CA ILE A 64 -2.49 7.77 1.59
C ILE A 64 -3.35 9.06 1.56
N LEU A 65 -4.45 9.06 0.82
CA LEU A 65 -5.32 10.22 0.61
C LEU A 65 -6.37 10.39 1.70
N ALA A 66 -7.00 9.30 2.14
CA ALA A 66 -8.11 9.35 3.07
C ALA A 66 -7.67 9.21 4.52
N GLU A 67 -6.62 8.43 4.81
CA GLU A 67 -6.18 8.18 6.19
C GLU A 67 -5.15 9.22 6.63
N LEU A 68 -4.05 9.33 5.87
CA LEU A 68 -2.85 10.02 6.36
C LEU A 68 -3.06 11.50 6.70
N PRO A 69 -3.93 12.27 6.01
CA PRO A 69 -4.22 13.65 6.39
C PRO A 69 -4.82 13.78 7.80
N PHE A 70 -5.70 12.85 8.23
CA PHE A 70 -6.25 12.88 9.59
C PHE A 70 -5.17 12.54 10.63
N THR A 71 -4.33 11.54 10.35
CA THR A 71 -3.20 11.21 11.21
C THR A 71 -2.21 12.37 11.33
N LEU A 72 -1.87 13.04 10.22
CA LEU A 72 -0.98 14.21 10.23
C LEU A 72 -1.60 15.40 10.96
N GLN A 73 -2.90 15.66 10.78
CA GLN A 73 -3.61 16.68 11.51
C GLN A 73 -3.59 16.43 13.02
N PHE A 74 -3.85 15.19 13.43
CA PHE A 74 -3.79 14.78 14.83
C PHE A 74 -2.38 14.95 15.40
N LEU A 75 -1.34 14.52 14.68
CA LEU A 75 0.05 14.68 15.12
C LEU A 75 0.47 16.16 15.27
N TYR A 76 -0.04 17.03 14.39
CA TYR A 76 0.25 18.47 14.45
C TYR A 76 -0.51 19.17 15.58
N LYS A 77 -1.84 18.99 15.66
CA LYS A 77 -2.71 19.71 16.61
C LYS A 77 -2.80 19.04 17.98
N GLY A 78 -2.64 17.73 18.05
CA GLY A 78 -2.90 16.90 19.23
C GLY A 78 -4.38 16.61 19.48
N TYR A 79 -5.27 17.01 18.58
CA TYR A 79 -6.71 16.75 18.65
C TYR A 79 -7.35 16.80 17.25
N LEU A 80 -8.54 16.20 17.13
CA LEU A 80 -9.39 16.30 15.94
C LEU A 80 -10.42 17.42 16.05
N LEU A 81 -10.79 18.02 14.93
CA LEU A 81 -11.73 19.15 14.91
C LEU A 81 -13.15 18.75 15.37
N ASN A 82 -13.66 17.61 14.91
CA ASN A 82 -15.05 17.20 15.13
C ASN A 82 -15.13 15.73 15.55
N ALA A 83 -15.83 15.45 16.65
CA ALA A 83 -16.05 14.08 17.14
C ALA A 83 -16.89 13.24 16.16
N HIS A 84 -17.80 13.85 15.40
CA HIS A 84 -18.61 13.14 14.40
C HIS A 84 -17.79 12.54 13.24
N LEU A 85 -16.56 13.00 13.03
CA LEU A 85 -15.65 12.42 12.02
C LEU A 85 -14.96 11.15 12.50
N CYS A 86 -14.95 10.88 13.81
CA CYS A 86 -14.33 9.70 14.40
C CYS A 86 -14.83 8.38 13.83
N PRO A 87 -16.15 8.07 13.82
CA PRO A 87 -16.63 6.79 13.30
C PRO A 87 -16.28 6.60 11.83
N VAL A 88 -16.35 7.67 11.02
CA VAL A 88 -15.98 7.62 9.60
C VAL A 88 -14.49 7.37 9.43
N TRP A 89 -13.64 8.04 10.20
CA TRP A 89 -12.19 7.85 10.15
C TRP A 89 -11.78 6.45 10.58
N VAL A 90 -12.32 5.96 11.72
CA VAL A 90 -12.13 4.59 12.20
C VAL A 90 -12.54 3.59 11.12
N LEU A 91 -13.73 3.75 10.53
CA LEU A 91 -14.23 2.85 9.51
C LEU A 91 -13.31 2.78 8.29
N ILE A 92 -12.89 3.93 7.77
CA ILE A 92 -11.99 4.02 6.61
C ILE A 92 -10.63 3.41 6.94
N ASN A 93 -10.06 3.75 8.10
CA ASN A 93 -8.74 3.28 8.52
C ASN A 93 -8.70 1.74 8.60
N TYR A 94 -9.59 1.14 9.40
CA TYR A 94 -9.61 -0.31 9.59
C TYR A 94 -9.94 -1.06 8.29
N SER A 95 -10.96 -0.60 7.54
CA SER A 95 -11.38 -1.26 6.30
C SER A 95 -10.28 -1.28 5.24
N LEU A 96 -9.61 -0.14 5.03
CA LEU A 96 -8.59 -0.03 4.00
C LEU A 96 -7.28 -0.74 4.39
N PHE A 97 -6.87 -0.69 5.66
CA PHE A 97 -5.66 -1.37 6.10
C PHE A 97 -5.79 -2.89 6.01
N ILE A 98 -6.90 -3.45 6.49
CA ILE A 98 -7.15 -4.89 6.37
C ILE A 98 -7.34 -5.30 4.91
N LEU A 99 -8.05 -4.50 4.11
CA LEU A 99 -8.17 -4.77 2.67
C LEU A 99 -6.79 -4.83 2.00
N SER A 100 -5.91 -3.87 2.31
CA SER A 100 -4.53 -3.86 1.80
C SER A 100 -3.76 -5.13 2.19
N MET A 101 -3.83 -5.54 3.46
CA MET A 101 -3.19 -6.78 3.92
C MET A 101 -3.73 -8.04 3.23
N ILE A 102 -5.05 -8.17 3.14
CA ILE A 102 -5.70 -9.30 2.47
C ILE A 102 -5.33 -9.33 0.98
N LEU A 103 -5.32 -8.18 0.30
CA LEU A 103 -4.91 -8.10 -1.11
C LEU A 103 -3.44 -8.46 -1.31
N ILE A 104 -2.52 -8.06 -0.41
CA ILE A 104 -1.12 -8.48 -0.47
C ILE A 104 -0.98 -9.99 -0.29
N THR A 105 -1.71 -10.55 0.68
CA THR A 105 -1.79 -12.00 0.92
C THR A 105 -2.27 -12.72 -0.32
N TRP A 106 -3.39 -12.26 -0.89
CA TRP A 106 -3.99 -12.84 -2.09
C TRP A 106 -3.08 -12.73 -3.30
N THR A 107 -2.46 -11.58 -3.52
CA THR A 107 -1.48 -11.38 -4.61
C THR A 107 -0.32 -12.38 -4.48
N SER A 108 0.10 -12.69 -3.25
CA SER A 108 1.16 -13.70 -3.03
C SER A 108 0.67 -15.11 -3.40
N ILE A 109 -0.55 -15.49 -3.02
CA ILE A 109 -1.18 -16.78 -3.36
C ILE A 109 -1.38 -16.90 -4.87
N GLU A 110 -1.99 -15.90 -5.50
CA GLU A 110 -2.25 -15.86 -6.93
C GLU A 110 -0.95 -16.01 -7.72
N ARG A 111 0.14 -15.40 -7.24
CA ARG A 111 1.45 -15.49 -7.88
C ARG A 111 2.10 -16.85 -7.74
N TYR A 112 1.98 -17.47 -6.57
CA TYR A 112 2.36 -18.87 -6.40
C TYR A 112 1.61 -19.75 -7.41
N LEU A 113 0.30 -19.60 -7.50
CA LEU A 113 -0.53 -20.35 -8.43
C LEU A 113 -0.16 -20.05 -9.89
N PHE A 114 0.15 -18.79 -10.24
CA PHE A 114 0.50 -18.42 -11.61
C PHE A 114 1.84 -19.05 -12.05
N ILE A 115 2.81 -19.15 -11.13
CA ILE A 115 4.12 -19.73 -11.42
C ILE A 115 4.05 -21.26 -11.59
N TYR A 116 3.26 -21.95 -10.76
CA TYR A 116 3.23 -23.42 -10.74
C TYR A 116 2.03 -24.04 -11.48
N HIS A 117 0.97 -23.28 -11.69
CA HIS A 117 -0.32 -23.74 -12.22
C HIS A 117 -0.87 -22.75 -13.27
N GLU A 118 0.00 -22.23 -14.15
CA GLU A 118 -0.36 -21.20 -15.15
C GLU A 118 -1.57 -21.59 -16.01
N LEU A 119 -1.60 -22.83 -16.51
CA LEU A 119 -2.69 -23.32 -17.37
C LEU A 119 -4.03 -23.34 -16.64
N PHE A 120 -4.01 -23.76 -15.36
CA PHE A 120 -5.21 -23.84 -14.53
C PHE A 120 -5.78 -22.45 -14.24
N ILE A 121 -4.93 -21.47 -13.90
CA ILE A 121 -5.39 -20.08 -13.71
C ILE A 121 -5.91 -19.46 -15.00
N LYS A 122 -5.27 -19.70 -16.14
CA LYS A 122 -5.75 -19.16 -17.42
C LYS A 122 -7.15 -19.67 -17.74
N HIS A 123 -7.42 -20.94 -17.48
CA HIS A 123 -8.73 -21.54 -17.72
C HIS A 123 -9.79 -21.04 -16.71
N HIS A 124 -9.42 -20.87 -15.45
CA HIS A 124 -10.33 -20.46 -14.37
C HIS A 124 -10.05 -19.05 -13.85
N SER A 125 -9.74 -18.11 -14.75
CA SER A 125 -9.33 -16.75 -14.37
C SER A 125 -10.40 -16.03 -13.55
N ILE A 126 -11.68 -16.18 -13.88
CA ILE A 126 -12.78 -15.57 -13.12
C ILE A 126 -12.77 -16.00 -11.65
N LEU A 127 -12.61 -17.30 -11.40
CA LEU A 127 -12.68 -17.90 -10.07
C LEU A 127 -11.46 -17.58 -9.21
N PHE A 128 -10.26 -17.60 -9.78
CA PHE A 128 -9.01 -17.43 -9.02
C PHE A 128 -8.38 -16.04 -9.14
N HIS A 129 -8.92 -15.14 -9.96
CA HIS A 129 -8.40 -13.77 -10.11
C HIS A 129 -9.42 -12.75 -9.64
N TYR A 130 -10.60 -12.70 -10.27
CA TYR A 130 -11.56 -11.62 -10.05
C TYR A 130 -12.44 -11.86 -8.82
N LEU A 131 -12.98 -13.07 -8.66
CA LEU A 131 -13.91 -13.38 -7.58
C LEU A 131 -13.30 -13.09 -6.19
N PRO A 132 -12.07 -13.53 -5.84
CA PRO A 132 -11.53 -13.33 -4.49
C PRO A 132 -11.27 -11.86 -4.21
N VAL A 133 -10.80 -11.10 -5.20
CA VAL A 133 -10.55 -9.65 -5.05
C VAL A 133 -11.85 -8.90 -4.80
N VAL A 134 -12.92 -9.22 -5.54
CA VAL A 134 -14.25 -8.62 -5.32
C VAL A 134 -14.81 -9.02 -3.95
N LEU A 135 -14.73 -10.29 -3.60
CA LEU A 135 -15.20 -10.79 -2.29
C LEU A 135 -14.47 -10.10 -1.14
N PHE A 136 -13.14 -9.98 -1.19
CA PHE A 136 -12.36 -9.29 -0.15
C PHE A 136 -12.65 -7.79 -0.10
N SER A 137 -12.81 -7.14 -1.26
CA SER A 137 -13.14 -5.70 -1.34
C SER A 137 -14.52 -5.38 -0.78
N LEU A 138 -15.47 -6.32 -0.83
CA LEU A 138 -16.79 -6.18 -0.21
C LEU A 138 -16.80 -6.62 1.26
N TYR A 139 -16.09 -7.70 1.59
CA TYR A 139 -16.02 -8.26 2.93
C TYR A 139 -15.52 -7.24 3.95
N THR A 140 -14.39 -6.58 3.70
CA THR A 140 -13.77 -5.69 4.70
C THR A 140 -14.66 -4.49 5.08
N PRO A 141 -15.23 -3.68 4.16
CA PRO A 141 -16.11 -2.59 4.56
C PRO A 141 -17.39 -3.10 5.21
N ILE A 142 -18.00 -4.20 4.73
CA ILE A 142 -19.22 -4.76 5.34
C ILE A 142 -18.95 -5.20 6.79
N PHE A 143 -17.83 -5.88 7.02
CA PHE A 143 -17.42 -6.34 8.34
C PHE A 143 -17.25 -5.16 9.31
N TYR A 144 -16.50 -4.13 8.92
CA TYR A 144 -16.26 -2.99 9.81
C TYR A 144 -17.46 -2.04 9.94
N ILE A 145 -18.30 -1.89 8.91
CA ILE A 145 -19.60 -1.20 9.06
C ILE A 145 -20.43 -1.90 10.13
N SER A 146 -20.50 -3.24 10.06
CA SER A 146 -21.25 -4.06 11.02
C SER A 146 -20.72 -3.88 12.44
N LEU A 147 -19.40 -3.94 12.64
CA LEU A 147 -18.81 -3.82 13.98
C LEU A 147 -18.79 -2.39 14.54
N VAL A 148 -18.57 -1.37 13.71
CA VAL A 148 -18.43 0.02 14.18
C VAL A 148 -19.79 0.65 14.42
N ILE A 149 -20.76 0.42 13.53
CA ILE A 149 -22.08 1.09 13.56
C ILE A 149 -23.13 0.26 14.29
N PHE A 150 -23.19 -1.07 14.05
CA PHE A 150 -24.30 -1.90 14.51
C PHE A 150 -24.01 -2.71 15.78
N TYR A 151 -22.75 -2.79 16.22
CA TYR A 151 -22.42 -3.53 17.45
C TYR A 151 -22.96 -2.80 18.69
N PRO A 152 -23.71 -3.47 19.59
CA PRO A 152 -24.42 -2.82 20.69
C PRO A 152 -23.47 -2.48 21.84
N CYS A 153 -22.81 -1.34 21.74
CA CYS A 153 -21.90 -0.81 22.75
C CYS A 153 -22.04 0.71 22.84
N GLU A 154 -21.62 1.28 23.96
CA GLU A 154 -21.51 2.73 24.07
C GLU A 154 -20.19 3.21 23.45
N GLN A 155 -20.27 4.01 22.39
CA GLN A 155 -19.10 4.57 21.71
C GLN A 155 -18.64 5.84 22.44
N ALA A 156 -17.52 5.76 23.15
CA ALA A 156 -16.88 6.90 23.79
C ALA A 156 -15.69 7.41 22.96
N TYR A 157 -15.98 8.18 21.89
CA TYR A 157 -14.93 8.78 21.06
C TYR A 157 -14.31 10.00 21.75
N THR A 158 -12.99 9.97 21.95
CA THR A 158 -12.26 11.10 22.52
C THR A 158 -11.38 11.77 21.46
N VAL A 159 -11.62 13.05 21.17
CA VAL A 159 -10.89 13.78 20.11
C VAL A 159 -9.41 14.01 20.40
N TYR A 160 -8.99 13.82 21.66
CA TYR A 160 -7.61 13.97 22.12
C TYR A 160 -6.79 12.68 22.04
N SER A 161 -7.44 11.56 21.72
CA SER A 161 -6.78 10.26 21.53
C SER A 161 -6.59 9.95 20.06
N TYR A 162 -5.51 9.24 19.76
CA TYR A 162 -5.24 8.74 18.41
C TYR A 162 -6.37 7.79 17.97
N ILE A 163 -6.84 7.92 16.72
CA ILE A 163 -8.01 7.20 16.16
C ILE A 163 -9.24 7.29 17.09
N CYS A 164 -9.39 8.42 17.80
CA CYS A 164 -10.49 8.64 18.72
C CYS A 164 -10.68 7.56 19.80
N ASN A 165 -9.59 6.97 20.29
CA ASN A 165 -9.60 5.85 21.24
C ASN A 165 -10.03 4.48 20.65
N GLY A 166 -10.23 4.41 19.33
CA GLY A 166 -10.67 3.22 18.62
C GLY A 166 -12.16 2.91 18.81
N PRO A 167 -12.68 1.92 18.07
CA PRO A 167 -14.07 1.47 18.22
C PRO A 167 -14.28 0.66 19.51
N CYS A 168 -15.44 0.83 20.13
CA CYS A 168 -15.82 0.16 21.38
C CYS A 168 -15.64 -1.38 21.38
N TYR A 169 -15.77 -2.05 20.22
CA TYR A 169 -15.82 -3.51 20.17
C TYR A 169 -14.46 -4.10 20.53
N LEU A 170 -13.38 -3.33 20.40
CA LEU A 170 -12.03 -3.74 20.78
C LEU A 170 -11.90 -3.98 22.29
N PHE A 171 -12.77 -3.39 23.11
CA PHE A 171 -12.81 -3.64 24.55
C PHE A 171 -13.57 -4.92 24.91
N ASN A 172 -14.32 -5.50 23.97
CA ASN A 172 -14.99 -6.79 24.14
C ASN A 172 -14.11 -7.92 23.61
N SER A 173 -13.88 -8.94 24.43
CA SER A 173 -12.93 -10.02 24.12
C SER A 173 -13.25 -10.76 22.82
N VAL A 174 -14.52 -11.09 22.57
CA VAL A 174 -14.93 -11.89 21.40
C VAL A 174 -14.74 -11.16 20.06
N PRO A 175 -15.37 -10.00 19.80
CA PRO A 175 -15.19 -9.30 18.52
C PRO A 175 -13.74 -8.82 18.34
N CYS A 176 -13.05 -8.43 19.41
CA CYS A 176 -11.63 -8.10 19.37
C CYS A 176 -10.78 -9.30 18.92
N LEU A 177 -11.01 -10.50 19.48
CA LEU A 177 -10.29 -11.72 19.11
C LEU A 177 -10.60 -12.15 17.67
N ILE A 178 -11.83 -11.98 17.20
CA ILE A 178 -12.20 -12.26 15.81
C ILE A 178 -11.44 -11.30 14.88
N ASP A 179 -11.47 -10.01 15.17
CA ASP A 179 -10.81 -8.99 14.36
C ASP A 179 -9.29 -9.21 14.31
N TRP A 180 -8.65 -9.31 15.48
CA TRP A 180 -7.21 -9.51 15.57
C TRP A 180 -6.76 -10.89 15.11
N GLY A 181 -7.46 -11.95 15.52
CA GLY A 181 -7.09 -13.32 15.20
C GLY A 181 -7.27 -13.63 13.72
N ILE A 182 -8.44 -13.34 13.17
CA ILE A 182 -8.80 -13.73 11.79
C ILE A 182 -8.32 -12.69 10.78
N ASN A 183 -8.58 -11.40 11.00
CA ASN A 183 -8.27 -10.39 9.98
C ASN A 183 -6.80 -9.94 10.00
N VAL A 184 -6.10 -10.10 11.12
CA VAL A 184 -4.70 -9.68 11.26
C VAL A 184 -3.75 -10.88 11.34
N VAL A 185 -3.81 -11.67 12.41
CA VAL A 185 -2.82 -12.73 12.68
C VAL A 185 -2.87 -13.82 11.62
N LEU A 186 -4.05 -14.33 11.28
CA LEU A 186 -4.20 -15.37 10.26
C LEU A 186 -3.73 -14.88 8.88
N VAL A 187 -4.12 -13.66 8.47
CA VAL A 187 -3.74 -13.06 7.19
C VAL A 187 -2.22 -12.89 7.09
N LEU A 188 -1.57 -12.39 8.16
CA LEU A 188 -0.12 -12.28 8.24
C LEU A 188 0.56 -13.66 8.22
N GLY A 189 0.02 -14.63 8.96
CA GLY A 189 0.51 -16.01 8.98
C GLY A 189 0.50 -16.66 7.60
N ILE A 190 -0.61 -16.53 6.87
CA ILE A 190 -0.74 -17.01 5.49
C ILE A 190 0.26 -16.29 4.59
N THR A 191 0.41 -14.97 4.71
CA THR A 191 1.41 -14.20 3.94
C THR A 191 2.82 -14.73 4.18
N CYS A 192 3.22 -14.88 5.43
CA CYS A 192 4.53 -15.44 5.80
C CYS A 192 4.73 -16.82 5.19
N PHE A 193 3.76 -17.72 5.38
CA PHE A 193 3.82 -19.09 4.88
C PHE A 193 3.97 -19.14 3.35
N VAL A 194 3.12 -18.43 2.61
CA VAL A 194 3.14 -18.41 1.14
C VAL A 194 4.47 -17.84 0.63
N ASN A 195 4.98 -16.78 1.25
CA ASN A 195 6.28 -16.21 0.86
C ASN A 195 7.45 -17.18 1.11
N ILE A 196 7.47 -17.87 2.25
CA ILE A 196 8.47 -18.90 2.53
C ILE A 196 8.41 -20.01 1.47
N VAL A 197 7.20 -20.50 1.15
CA VAL A 197 7.00 -21.52 0.12
C VAL A 197 7.51 -21.05 -1.25
N ILE A 198 7.21 -19.81 -1.64
CA ILE A 198 7.69 -19.21 -2.90
C ILE A 198 9.22 -19.16 -2.91
N ILE A 199 9.87 -18.76 -1.82
CA ILE A 199 11.34 -18.70 -1.72
C ILE A 199 11.96 -20.08 -1.86
N ILE A 200 11.48 -21.06 -1.07
CA ILE A 200 12.00 -22.43 -1.09
C ILE A 200 11.88 -23.00 -2.50
N ARG A 201 10.71 -22.87 -3.14
CA ARG A 201 10.53 -23.39 -4.49
C ARG A 201 11.35 -22.64 -5.54
N ASN A 202 11.51 -21.33 -5.43
CA ASN A 202 12.40 -20.56 -6.33
C ASN A 202 13.85 -21.03 -6.21
N ILE A 203 14.32 -21.37 -5.01
CA ILE A 203 15.67 -21.93 -4.78
C ILE A 203 15.80 -23.32 -5.44
N ILE A 204 14.83 -24.20 -5.23
CA ILE A 204 14.82 -25.55 -5.85
C ILE A 204 14.79 -25.44 -7.38
N GLN A 205 13.93 -24.58 -7.92
CA GLN A 205 13.77 -24.39 -9.36
C GLN A 205 15.02 -23.79 -9.99
N ARG A 206 15.74 -22.90 -9.28
CA ARG A 206 17.06 -22.41 -9.69
C ARG A 206 18.06 -23.55 -9.87
N GLY A 207 18.05 -24.54 -8.97
CA GLY A 207 18.91 -25.72 -9.06
C GLY A 207 18.62 -26.58 -10.30
N ARG A 208 17.34 -26.77 -10.63
CA ARG A 208 16.92 -27.53 -11.83
C ARG A 208 17.24 -26.78 -13.12
N MET A 209 16.96 -25.48 -13.17
CA MET A 209 17.17 -24.71 -14.40
C MET A 209 18.65 -24.46 -14.72
N LYS A 210 19.55 -24.42 -13.74
CA LYS A 210 21.01 -24.42 -14.03
C LYS A 210 21.44 -25.61 -14.91
N ARG A 211 20.70 -26.73 -14.88
CA ARG A 211 20.95 -27.89 -15.76
C ARG A 211 20.30 -27.77 -17.14
N LEU A 212 19.24 -26.96 -17.27
CA LEU A 212 18.47 -26.78 -18.52
C LEU A 212 18.79 -25.45 -19.25
N ILE A 213 19.57 -24.55 -18.65
CA ILE A 213 19.91 -23.20 -19.13
C ILE A 213 20.78 -23.18 -20.41
N ILE A 214 21.08 -24.32 -21.02
CA ILE A 214 21.86 -24.41 -22.27
C ILE A 214 21.08 -23.84 -23.48
N THR A 215 19.76 -23.63 -23.39
CA THR A 215 18.96 -23.02 -24.47
C THR A 215 18.79 -21.50 -24.28
N ALA A 216 19.35 -20.69 -25.19
CA ALA A 216 19.45 -19.23 -25.07
C ALA A 216 18.11 -18.47 -24.89
N GLY A 217 16.99 -19.01 -25.40
CA GLY A 217 15.67 -18.36 -25.30
C GLY A 217 15.08 -18.31 -23.89
N ASN A 218 15.39 -19.30 -23.04
CA ASN A 218 14.77 -19.43 -21.70
C ASN A 218 15.34 -18.46 -20.66
N ARG A 219 16.52 -17.87 -20.92
CA ARG A 219 17.20 -16.96 -19.99
C ARG A 219 16.39 -15.69 -19.73
N GLN A 220 15.78 -15.11 -20.76
CA GLN A 220 15.03 -13.86 -20.63
C GLN A 220 13.74 -14.04 -19.82
N GLN A 221 12.99 -15.12 -20.06
CA GLN A 221 11.78 -15.44 -19.32
C GLN A 221 12.09 -15.68 -17.83
N TRP A 222 13.18 -16.38 -17.52
CA TRP A 222 13.63 -16.60 -16.15
C TRP A 222 13.93 -15.30 -15.39
N HIS A 223 14.71 -14.39 -15.97
CA HIS A 223 15.01 -13.10 -15.35
C HIS A 223 13.74 -12.29 -15.08
N ARG A 224 12.74 -12.38 -15.98
CA ARG A 224 11.45 -11.73 -15.80
C ARG A 224 10.67 -12.34 -14.63
N THR A 225 10.59 -13.67 -14.54
CA THR A 225 9.91 -14.36 -13.44
C THR A 225 10.58 -14.06 -12.10
N LEU A 226 11.91 -14.14 -12.02
CA LEU A 226 12.65 -13.81 -10.79
C LEU A 226 12.40 -12.39 -10.32
N ARG A 227 12.43 -11.41 -11.23
CA ARG A 227 12.20 -10.01 -10.86
C ARG A 227 10.82 -9.80 -10.26
N LEU A 228 9.79 -10.45 -10.82
CA LEU A 228 8.44 -10.38 -10.28
C LEU A 228 8.32 -11.08 -8.92
N SER A 229 8.97 -12.23 -8.73
CA SER A 229 9.03 -12.91 -7.43
C SER A 229 9.72 -12.05 -6.36
N PHE A 230 10.83 -11.40 -6.69
CA PHE A 230 11.52 -10.48 -5.78
C PHE A 230 10.66 -9.27 -5.42
N GLN A 231 9.90 -8.72 -6.38
CA GLN A 231 8.97 -7.62 -6.11
C GLN A 231 7.95 -8.01 -5.03
N LEU A 232 7.30 -9.16 -5.18
CA LEU A 232 6.31 -9.66 -4.23
C LEU A 232 6.91 -9.94 -2.86
N PHE A 233 8.09 -10.55 -2.86
CA PHE A 233 8.81 -10.81 -1.63
C PHE A 233 9.10 -9.49 -0.91
N SER A 234 9.61 -8.46 -1.61
CA SER A 234 9.84 -7.15 -1.01
C SER A 234 8.56 -6.49 -0.50
N ILE A 235 7.45 -6.57 -1.23
CA ILE A 235 6.14 -6.05 -0.78
C ILE A 235 5.67 -6.78 0.48
N SER A 236 5.79 -8.10 0.50
CA SER A 236 5.38 -8.92 1.64
C SER A 236 6.28 -8.71 2.85
N SER A 237 7.59 -8.58 2.66
CA SER A 237 8.53 -8.23 3.73
C SER A 237 8.20 -6.87 4.33
N LEU A 238 7.84 -5.87 3.51
CA LEU A 238 7.36 -4.57 4.03
C LEU A 238 6.11 -4.74 4.88
N CYS A 239 5.17 -5.59 4.45
CA CYS A 239 3.96 -5.89 5.23
C CYS A 239 4.30 -6.54 6.58
N ILE A 240 5.15 -7.56 6.56
CA ILE A 240 5.59 -8.27 7.77
C ILE A 240 6.30 -7.33 8.74
N ILE A 241 7.24 -6.52 8.24
CA ILE A 241 7.99 -5.55 9.06
C ILE A 241 7.07 -4.47 9.63
N GLY A 242 6.08 -4.00 8.87
CA GLY A 242 5.12 -3.00 9.33
C GLY A 242 4.15 -3.54 10.38
N TRP A 243 3.68 -4.78 10.24
CA TRP A 243 2.59 -5.29 11.07
C TRP A 243 3.02 -6.18 12.23
N ILE A 244 4.10 -6.95 12.12
CA ILE A 244 4.51 -7.85 13.22
C ILE A 244 4.78 -7.10 14.52
N PRO A 245 5.54 -5.99 14.55
CA PRO A 245 5.79 -5.27 15.80
C PRO A 245 4.49 -4.78 16.45
N TYR A 246 3.59 -4.22 15.63
CA TYR A 246 2.27 -3.78 16.06
C TYR A 246 1.41 -4.95 16.59
N GLY A 247 1.40 -6.07 15.89
CA GLY A 247 0.61 -7.24 16.26
C GLY A 247 1.09 -7.93 17.53
N ILE A 248 2.40 -8.02 17.76
CA ILE A 248 2.96 -8.59 18.99
C ILE A 248 2.54 -7.74 20.19
N VAL A 249 2.78 -6.42 20.14
CA VAL A 249 2.48 -5.53 21.27
C VAL A 249 0.98 -5.45 21.53
N SER A 250 0.15 -5.41 20.47
CA SER A 250 -1.30 -5.41 20.61
C SER A 250 -1.83 -6.71 21.21
N SER A 251 -1.27 -7.86 20.80
CA SER A 251 -1.64 -9.15 21.40
C SER A 251 -1.27 -9.19 22.88
N MET A 252 -0.07 -8.73 23.25
CA MET A 252 0.35 -8.62 24.65
C MET A 252 -0.56 -7.67 25.44
N GLN A 253 -0.99 -6.55 24.86
CA GLN A 253 -1.93 -5.62 25.48
C GLN A 253 -3.29 -6.28 25.75
N ILE A 254 -3.80 -7.10 24.82
CA ILE A 254 -5.08 -7.80 25.00
C ILE A 254 -5.03 -8.77 26.19
N PHE A 255 -3.91 -9.48 26.40
CA PHE A 255 -3.79 -10.45 27.50
C PHE A 255 -3.41 -9.83 28.85
N ASN A 256 -2.52 -8.83 28.86
CA ASN A 256 -1.94 -8.31 30.11
C ASN A 256 -2.51 -6.95 30.54
N ASN A 257 -3.15 -6.21 29.63
CA ASN A 257 -3.75 -4.89 29.83
C ASN A 257 -2.94 -3.93 30.71
N THR A 258 -1.65 -3.75 30.44
CA THR A 258 -0.80 -2.86 31.23
C THR A 258 -0.74 -1.46 30.63
N PRO A 259 -0.66 -0.38 31.44
CA PRO A 259 -0.55 0.98 30.93
C PRO A 259 0.73 1.22 30.12
N THR A 260 1.82 0.51 30.45
CA THR A 260 3.09 0.60 29.72
C THR A 260 2.97 0.08 28.29
N LEU A 261 2.29 -1.05 28.09
CA LEU A 261 2.06 -1.61 26.76
C LEU A 261 1.12 -0.72 25.94
N ALA A 262 0.07 -0.17 26.56
CA ALA A 262 -0.82 0.81 25.92
C ALA A 262 -0.05 2.07 25.48
N TYR A 263 0.87 2.57 26.33
CA TYR A 263 1.76 3.67 25.99
C TYR A 263 2.66 3.32 24.81
N LEU A 264 3.37 2.18 24.86
CA LEU A 264 4.26 1.75 23.77
C LEU A 264 3.51 1.56 22.45
N LEU A 265 2.31 0.98 22.51
CA LEU A 265 1.47 0.75 21.35
C LEU A 265 1.05 2.06 20.70
N SER A 266 0.40 2.95 21.47
CA SER A 266 -0.10 4.25 20.99
C SER A 266 1.00 5.20 20.56
N THR A 267 2.18 5.05 21.16
CA THR A 267 3.32 5.93 20.93
C THR A 267 4.14 5.46 19.73
N PHE A 268 4.60 4.22 19.69
CA PHE A 268 5.55 3.77 18.64
C PHE A 268 4.90 2.90 17.58
N PHE A 269 4.28 1.80 18.02
CA PHE A 269 3.96 0.70 17.11
C PHE A 269 2.77 0.97 16.20
N ILE A 270 1.85 1.82 16.62
CA ILE A 270 0.66 2.14 15.81
C ILE A 270 0.99 2.84 14.48
N TYR A 271 2.19 3.43 14.37
CA TYR A 271 2.63 4.10 13.16
C TYR A 271 3.38 3.20 12.17
N PHE A 272 3.75 1.98 12.56
CA PHE A 272 4.52 1.06 11.71
C PHE A 272 3.74 0.62 10.45
N PRO A 273 2.43 0.33 10.51
CA PRO A 273 1.65 0.04 9.31
C PRO A 273 1.69 1.16 8.26
N TYR A 274 1.86 2.44 8.64
CA TYR A 274 2.02 3.53 7.67
C TYR A 274 3.32 3.42 6.88
N ILE A 275 4.38 2.90 7.47
CA ILE A 275 5.66 2.72 6.78
C ILE A 275 5.49 1.77 5.59
N GLN A 276 4.71 0.70 5.75
CA GLN A 276 4.35 -0.19 4.64
C GLN A 276 3.62 0.58 3.53
N THR A 277 2.53 1.28 3.88
CA THR A 277 1.70 2.05 2.94
C THR A 277 2.53 3.08 2.16
N LEU A 278 3.40 3.79 2.87
CA LEU A 278 4.24 4.84 2.32
C LEU A 278 5.36 4.28 1.43
N LEU A 279 5.99 3.15 1.79
CA LEU A 279 7.10 2.55 1.04
C LEU A 279 6.65 1.67 -0.13
N LEU A 280 5.40 1.21 -0.16
CA LEU A 280 4.86 0.36 -1.23
C LEU A 280 5.10 0.90 -2.65
N PRO A 281 4.79 2.17 -2.98
CA PRO A 281 5.02 2.70 -4.34
C PRO A 281 6.50 2.77 -4.71
N TYR A 282 7.40 2.99 -3.75
CA TYR A 282 8.85 2.99 -4.00
C TYR A 282 9.33 1.60 -4.43
N VAL A 283 8.88 0.56 -3.73
CA VAL A 283 9.15 -0.83 -4.09
C VAL A 283 8.58 -1.15 -5.47
N CYS A 284 7.35 -0.72 -5.77
CA CYS A 284 6.75 -0.93 -7.08
C CYS A 284 7.56 -0.28 -8.21
N ILE A 285 7.98 0.98 -8.07
CA ILE A 285 8.85 1.65 -9.07
C ILE A 285 10.19 0.92 -9.20
N PHE A 286 10.79 0.50 -8.08
CA PHE A 286 12.08 -0.16 -8.09
C PHE A 286 12.06 -1.47 -8.90
N PHE A 287 10.98 -2.25 -8.80
CA PHE A 287 10.90 -3.56 -9.44
C PHE A 287 10.17 -3.59 -10.80
N MET A 288 9.46 -2.53 -11.19
CA MET A 288 8.77 -2.46 -12.50
C MET A 288 9.66 -1.81 -13.59
N PRO A 289 10.36 -2.62 -14.42
CA PRO A 289 11.32 -2.10 -15.40
C PRO A 289 10.63 -1.32 -16.53
N GLU A 290 9.40 -1.69 -16.86
CA GLU A 290 8.60 -1.05 -17.92
C GLU A 290 8.35 0.43 -17.57
N ILE A 291 8.11 0.72 -16.29
CA ILE A 291 7.93 2.08 -15.78
C ILE A 291 9.28 2.81 -15.77
N LYS A 292 10.35 2.16 -15.27
CA LYS A 292 11.70 2.74 -15.27
C LYS A 292 12.18 3.12 -16.68
N GLN A 293 11.94 2.27 -17.68
CA GLN A 293 12.30 2.53 -19.08
C GLN A 293 11.52 3.72 -19.65
N LYS A 294 10.19 3.74 -19.45
CA LYS A 294 9.35 4.86 -19.91
C LYS A 294 9.72 6.19 -19.25
N LEU A 295 9.94 6.18 -17.93
CA LEU A 295 10.37 7.35 -17.19
C LEU A 295 11.76 7.80 -17.67
N GLY A 296 12.72 6.89 -17.77
CA GLY A 296 14.06 7.20 -18.27
C GLY A 296 14.06 7.79 -19.67
N LEU A 297 13.22 7.29 -20.59
CA LEU A 297 13.07 7.85 -21.94
C LEU A 297 12.45 9.25 -21.92
N LYS A 298 11.37 9.47 -21.15
CA LYS A 298 10.77 10.81 -20.99
C LYS A 298 11.76 11.81 -20.40
N TRP A 299 12.52 11.41 -19.38
CA TRP A 299 13.55 12.25 -18.76
C TRP A 299 14.69 12.59 -19.73
N LYS A 300 15.17 11.61 -20.51
CA LYS A 300 16.16 11.87 -21.57
C LYS A 300 15.63 12.83 -22.62
N ASN A 301 14.39 12.66 -23.07
CA ASN A 301 13.78 13.55 -24.06
C ASN A 301 13.62 14.98 -23.52
N LEU A 302 13.22 15.16 -22.27
CA LEU A 302 13.14 16.48 -21.63
C LEU A 302 14.52 17.15 -21.51
N TYR A 303 15.54 16.39 -21.12
CA TYR A 303 16.91 16.90 -21.03
C TYR A 303 17.46 17.30 -22.40
N LEU A 304 17.18 16.50 -23.44
CA LEU A 304 17.59 16.81 -24.82
C LEU A 304 16.83 18.03 -25.38
N PHE A 305 15.52 18.15 -25.11
CA PHE A 305 14.75 19.32 -25.54
C PHE A 305 15.28 20.62 -24.94
N LYS A 306 15.72 20.57 -23.67
CA LYS A 306 16.37 21.72 -23.01
C LYS A 306 17.73 22.07 -23.61
N LYS A 307 18.44 21.10 -24.22
CA LYS A 307 19.75 21.31 -24.86
C LYS A 307 19.65 21.76 -26.33
N VAL A 308 18.56 21.42 -27.03
CA VAL A 308 18.32 21.76 -28.45
C VAL A 308 17.67 23.13 -28.64
N TYR A 309 17.17 23.76 -27.57
CA TYR A 309 16.87 25.19 -27.55
C TYR A 309 17.95 25.98 -26.77
N PRO A 310 19.21 26.04 -27.24
CA PRO A 310 20.04 27.16 -26.84
C PRO A 310 19.41 28.41 -27.44
N HIS A 311 19.47 29.47 -26.64
CA HIS A 311 18.83 30.77 -26.82
C HIS A 311 19.35 31.53 -28.06
N ASN A 312 19.15 30.99 -29.26
CA ASN A 312 19.30 31.75 -30.50
C ASN A 312 18.01 32.53 -30.75
N ARG A 313 17.89 33.68 -30.06
CA ARG A 313 17.23 34.85 -30.64
C ARG A 313 18.05 35.26 -31.87
N VAL A 314 17.85 34.56 -32.97
CA VAL A 314 18.22 35.08 -34.28
C VAL A 314 16.97 35.76 -34.79
N HIS A 315 17.03 37.09 -34.87
CA HIS A 315 16.15 37.88 -35.71
C HIS A 315 16.24 37.30 -37.13
N ILE A 316 15.21 36.59 -37.57
CA ILE A 316 15.09 36.20 -38.97
C ILE A 316 14.41 37.35 -39.67
N ALA A 317 15.24 38.12 -40.39
CA ALA A 317 14.79 38.91 -41.52
C ALA A 317 14.08 37.99 -42.51
N GLN A 318 12.92 38.44 -42.98
CA GLN A 318 12.14 37.81 -44.03
C GLN A 318 13.04 37.50 -45.23
N THR A 319 13.03 36.26 -45.69
CA THR A 319 13.34 35.97 -47.09
C THR A 319 12.39 34.89 -47.54
N ASP A 320 11.43 35.34 -48.33
CA ASP A 320 10.52 34.53 -49.12
C ASP A 320 11.32 33.57 -49.99
N GLN A 321 10.98 32.28 -49.98
CA GLN A 321 11.12 31.46 -51.16
C GLN A 321 10.16 30.26 -51.12
N ASN A 322 9.18 30.36 -52.02
CA ASN A 322 8.29 29.31 -52.46
C ASN A 322 9.06 28.04 -52.82
N TYR A 323 8.73 26.92 -52.17
CA TYR A 323 8.95 25.61 -52.77
C TYR A 323 7.68 24.77 -52.72
N THR A 324 7.34 24.36 -53.93
CA THR A 324 6.18 23.62 -54.39
C THR A 324 6.13 22.22 -53.82
N LEU A 325 4.91 21.88 -53.42
CA LEU A 325 4.40 20.60 -52.98
C LEU A 325 4.40 19.61 -54.15
N GLN A 326 5.18 18.54 -54.09
CA GLN A 326 4.92 17.34 -54.89
C GLN A 326 5.61 16.09 -54.33
N ASP A 327 4.77 15.06 -54.15
CA ASP A 327 5.06 13.63 -54.12
C ASP A 327 5.81 13.05 -52.91
N LEU A 328 5.08 12.26 -52.11
CA LEU A 328 5.15 10.80 -52.20
C LEU A 328 4.21 10.14 -51.18
N THR A 329 3.00 9.90 -51.64
CA THR A 329 2.18 8.73 -51.29
C THR A 329 2.98 7.45 -51.41
N HIS A 330 3.11 6.66 -50.34
CA HIS A 330 3.14 5.20 -50.40
C HIS A 330 3.18 4.56 -48.99
N TYR A 331 2.42 3.47 -48.85
CA TYR A 331 2.34 2.53 -47.71
C TYR A 331 1.33 2.85 -46.60
N PHE A 332 0.06 2.59 -46.94
CA PHE A 332 -0.88 1.90 -46.07
C PHE A 332 -0.46 0.44 -45.84
#